data_AF-A0A238WLT2-F1
#
_entry.id   AF-A0A238WLT2-F1
#
_cell.length_a   1.000
_cell.length_b   1.000
_cell.length_c   1.000
_cell.angle_alpha   90.00
_cell.angle_beta   90.00
_cell.angle_gamma   90.00
#
_symmetry.space_group_name_H-M   'P 1'
#
loop_
_entity.id
_entity.type
_entity.pdbx_description
1 polymer ?
#
loop_
_entity_poly.entity_id
_entity_poly.type
_entity_poly.pdbx_seq_one_letter_code
_entity_poly.pdbx_strand_id
1 'polypeptide(L)'
;MPTAGPYRLQRRLSSCEVGDVWSAADARGLPLTVARLNELASADDRWRSAFAAASEALGQSESDRLPIVDSDHASNRPWVACSGTGAGAAEIFTALGQQLQPVAAEHGPPAADDATVGRDLDFVRPEPDPPTVPFQPVARPISAQPVSAAAGQPVSAYPGSPQPVSGRPVSGDPSSGLPAFGDPISAAPISAAPPPYGRIGDGPRPDRLLLLIVALVSLLLGAAAGAGLVAATAGDDPKPSPSTAPVTYTDAQLLLPATPPARPGLLPDPDDWPKNTWPTFEGQSTGVQDVTDLDGVGFDFKVPDGWKCTLAAKAEAAVHYRCGVFDGETVEAGGDLIVRTCVAVCDDAARQALRKREEAWGLRWTGGTSLQSWVETDAVEGKPVYGVVYVGFWRSTPEEVLNREVVLRMTAPAAAANDVKKVAYTIRDHTYTQ
;
A
#
# COMPACT_ATOMS: atom_id res chain seq x y z
N MET A 1 31.47 -16.89 1.44
CA MET A 1 30.60 -16.35 0.37
C MET A 1 29.16 -16.47 0.84
N PRO A 2 28.32 -15.44 0.67
CA PRO A 2 26.93 -15.52 1.06
C PRO A 2 26.19 -16.56 0.21
N THR A 3 25.27 -17.29 0.83
CA THR A 3 24.40 -18.26 0.17
C THR A 3 22.94 -17.87 0.33
N ALA A 4 22.10 -18.42 -0.53
CA ALA A 4 20.64 -18.39 -0.42
C ALA A 4 20.15 -19.80 -0.75
N GLY A 5 19.76 -20.56 0.27
CA GLY A 5 19.50 -22.01 0.12
C GLY A 5 20.70 -22.74 -0.50
N PRO A 6 20.51 -23.52 -1.59
CA PRO A 6 21.59 -24.24 -2.26
C PRO A 6 22.45 -23.37 -3.20
N TYR A 7 22.10 -22.08 -3.35
CA TYR A 7 22.73 -21.19 -4.35
C TYR A 7 23.89 -20.40 -3.76
N ARG A 8 25.01 -20.38 -4.51
CA ARG A 8 26.19 -19.58 -4.15
C ARG A 8 26.08 -18.20 -4.79
N LEU A 9 25.91 -17.17 -3.97
CA LEU A 9 25.83 -15.79 -4.46
C LEU A 9 27.24 -15.31 -4.81
N GLN A 10 27.39 -14.74 -6.01
CA GLN A 10 28.69 -14.35 -6.59
C GLN A 10 28.86 -12.83 -6.58
N ARG A 11 28.00 -12.10 -7.30
CA ARG A 11 28.08 -10.65 -7.44
C ARG A 11 26.72 -10.04 -7.24
N ARG A 12 26.63 -8.98 -6.44
CA ARG A 12 25.40 -8.20 -6.34
C ARG A 12 25.20 -7.39 -7.63
N LEU A 13 24.04 -7.52 -8.26
CA LEU A 13 23.69 -6.87 -9.51
C LEU A 13 22.98 -5.53 -9.26
N SER A 14 22.06 -5.52 -8.30
CA SER A 14 21.31 -4.32 -7.92
C SER A 14 20.83 -4.41 -6.47
N SER A 15 20.45 -3.27 -5.90
CA SER A 15 19.89 -3.17 -4.55
C SER A 15 18.76 -2.14 -4.49
N CYS A 16 17.87 -2.29 -3.52
CA CYS A 16 16.83 -1.33 -3.15
C CYS A 16 16.65 -1.31 -1.63
N GLU A 17 15.70 -0.52 -1.13
CA GLU A 17 15.43 -0.37 0.31
C GLU A 17 15.03 -1.68 1.00
N VAL A 18 14.47 -2.65 0.26
CA VAL A 18 13.92 -3.89 0.84
C VAL A 18 14.75 -5.14 0.54
N GLY A 19 15.74 -5.06 -0.35
CA GLY A 19 16.50 -6.24 -0.75
C GLY A 19 17.54 -6.03 -1.85
N ASP A 20 18.20 -7.13 -2.20
CA ASP A 20 19.28 -7.18 -3.16
C ASP A 20 18.99 -8.24 -4.23
N VAL A 21 19.49 -8.00 -5.45
CA VAL A 21 19.52 -8.98 -6.54
C VAL A 21 20.96 -9.39 -6.79
N TRP A 22 21.20 -10.69 -6.90
CA TRP A 22 22.52 -11.29 -7.04
C TRP A 22 22.62 -12.13 -8.31
N SER A 23 23.80 -12.15 -8.93
CA SER A 23 24.21 -13.27 -9.76
C SER A 23 24.63 -14.41 -8.84
N ALA A 24 24.22 -15.62 -9.17
CA ALA A 24 24.52 -16.81 -8.39
C ALA A 24 24.75 -18.01 -9.31
N ALA A 25 25.19 -19.11 -8.71
CA ALA A 25 25.29 -20.39 -9.37
C ALA A 25 24.64 -21.50 -8.53
N ASP A 26 24.03 -22.47 -9.20
CA ASP A 26 23.53 -23.70 -8.57
C ASP A 26 24.69 -24.67 -8.22
N ALA A 27 24.36 -25.81 -7.63
CA ALA A 27 25.34 -26.85 -7.26
C ALA A 27 26.16 -27.40 -8.45
N ARG A 28 25.66 -27.23 -9.69
CA ARG A 28 26.32 -27.66 -10.94
C ARG A 28 27.12 -26.53 -11.59
N GLY A 29 27.11 -25.33 -11.00
CA GLY A 29 27.77 -24.15 -11.56
C GLY A 29 26.97 -23.46 -12.66
N LEU A 30 25.69 -23.80 -12.85
CA LEU A 30 24.84 -23.12 -13.83
C LEU A 30 24.49 -21.71 -13.34
N PRO A 31 24.65 -20.67 -14.18
CA PRO A 31 24.40 -19.29 -13.80
C PRO A 31 22.89 -19.03 -13.66
N LEU A 32 22.54 -18.26 -12.63
CA LEU A 32 21.17 -17.82 -12.35
C LEU A 32 21.18 -16.49 -11.59
N THR A 33 19.99 -15.93 -11.37
CA THR A 33 19.80 -14.73 -10.54
C THR A 33 19.01 -15.06 -9.29
N VAL A 34 19.32 -14.38 -8.18
CA VAL A 34 18.61 -14.55 -6.89
C VAL A 34 18.17 -13.19 -6.36
N ALA A 35 16.89 -13.04 -6.09
CA ALA A 35 16.35 -11.93 -5.28
C ALA A 35 16.31 -12.37 -3.83
N ARG A 36 16.77 -11.52 -2.91
CA ARG A 36 16.77 -11.81 -1.48
C ARG A 36 16.41 -10.56 -0.68
N LEU A 37 15.49 -10.72 0.27
CA LEU A 37 15.17 -9.64 1.21
C LEU A 37 16.38 -9.27 2.08
N ASN A 38 16.48 -7.98 2.42
CA ASN A 38 17.45 -7.53 3.41
C ASN A 38 16.99 -7.90 4.84
N GLU A 39 17.86 -7.71 5.82
CA GLU A 39 17.58 -8.14 7.20
C GLU A 39 16.36 -7.43 7.80
N LEU A 40 16.23 -6.12 7.57
CA LEU A 40 15.10 -5.32 8.07
C LEU A 40 13.77 -5.78 7.45
N ALA A 41 13.72 -5.93 6.13
CA ALA A 41 12.52 -6.40 5.43
C ALA A 41 12.20 -7.87 5.73
N SER A 42 13.21 -8.69 6.05
CA SER A 42 12.99 -10.09 6.43
C SER A 42 12.38 -10.25 7.82
N ALA A 43 12.52 -9.25 8.70
CA ALA A 43 11.92 -9.23 10.02
C ALA A 43 10.46 -8.72 10.02
N ASP A 44 9.99 -8.13 8.92
CA ASP A 44 8.60 -7.66 8.77
C ASP A 44 7.78 -8.67 7.98
N ASP A 45 6.84 -9.35 8.65
CA ASP A 45 5.97 -10.37 8.03
C ASP A 45 5.21 -9.87 6.80
N ARG A 46 4.96 -8.55 6.70
CA ARG A 46 4.26 -7.95 5.56
C ARG A 46 5.15 -7.95 4.32
N TRP A 47 6.44 -7.61 4.47
CA TRP A 47 7.41 -7.70 3.39
C TRP A 47 7.65 -9.14 2.96
N ARG A 48 7.69 -10.08 3.91
CA ARG A 48 7.80 -11.52 3.60
C ARG A 48 6.60 -12.00 2.76
N SER A 49 5.39 -11.63 3.16
CA SER A 49 4.14 -12.00 2.47
C SER A 49 4.05 -11.37 1.09
N ALA A 50 4.36 -10.08 0.96
CA ALA A 50 4.35 -9.37 -0.33
C ALA A 50 5.38 -9.97 -1.31
N PHE A 51 6.59 -10.26 -0.82
CA PHE A 51 7.65 -10.89 -1.62
C PHE A 51 7.25 -12.28 -2.12
N ALA A 52 6.60 -13.09 -1.28
CA ALA A 52 6.05 -14.38 -1.69
C ALA A 52 4.97 -14.23 -2.77
N ALA A 53 3.97 -13.36 -2.53
CA ALA A 53 2.87 -13.13 -3.46
C ALA A 53 3.35 -12.61 -4.83
N ALA A 54 4.31 -11.68 -4.84
CA ALA A 54 4.91 -11.16 -6.08
C ALA A 54 5.60 -12.27 -6.88
N SER A 55 6.35 -13.15 -6.19
CA SER A 55 7.02 -14.27 -6.85
C SER A 55 6.04 -15.29 -7.42
N GLU A 56 4.95 -15.59 -6.71
CA GLU A 56 3.92 -16.51 -7.17
C GLU A 56 3.18 -15.96 -8.40
N ALA A 57 2.79 -14.68 -8.36
CA ALA A 57 2.11 -14.02 -9.48
C ALA A 57 2.96 -14.00 -10.75
N LEU A 58 4.25 -13.64 -10.63
CA LEU A 58 5.19 -13.64 -11.76
C LEU A 58 5.48 -15.06 -12.27
N GLY A 59 5.47 -16.05 -11.37
CA GLY A 59 5.63 -17.45 -11.73
C GLY A 59 4.42 -18.07 -12.44
N GLN A 60 3.23 -17.46 -12.36
CA GLN A 60 1.98 -17.95 -12.95
C GLN A 60 1.55 -17.22 -14.23
N SER A 61 2.16 -16.06 -14.55
CA SER A 61 1.85 -15.29 -15.76
C SER A 61 2.06 -16.11 -17.05
N GLU A 62 1.07 -16.15 -17.95
CA GLU A 62 1.15 -16.93 -19.20
C GLU A 62 2.00 -16.25 -20.28
N SER A 63 1.99 -14.92 -20.33
CA SER A 63 2.62 -14.13 -21.38
C SER A 63 4.04 -13.66 -21.06
N ASP A 64 4.39 -13.58 -19.78
CA ASP A 64 5.71 -13.12 -19.32
C ASP A 64 6.10 -13.86 -18.04
N ARG A 65 6.24 -15.18 -18.16
CA ARG A 65 6.49 -16.06 -17.02
C ARG A 65 7.93 -15.90 -16.57
N LEU A 66 8.12 -15.44 -15.34
CA LEU A 66 9.44 -15.43 -14.73
C LEU A 66 9.89 -16.89 -14.50
N PRO A 67 11.05 -17.31 -15.00
CA PRO A 67 11.48 -18.71 -14.96
C PRO A 67 12.07 -19.06 -13.59
N ILE A 68 11.23 -19.01 -12.56
CA ILE A 68 11.53 -19.34 -11.16
C ILE A 68 11.89 -20.82 -11.08
N VAL A 69 13.10 -21.09 -10.58
CA VAL A 69 13.64 -22.45 -10.41
C VAL A 69 13.36 -22.97 -9.01
N ASP A 70 13.45 -22.10 -8.01
CA ASP A 70 13.27 -22.44 -6.60
C ASP A 70 13.00 -21.18 -5.76
N SER A 71 12.36 -21.34 -4.61
CA SER A 71 12.14 -20.26 -3.65
C SER A 71 12.00 -20.79 -2.22
N ASP A 72 12.40 -19.97 -1.25
CA ASP A 72 12.15 -20.25 0.17
C ASP A 72 11.75 -18.94 0.88
N HIS A 73 10.43 -18.78 1.03
CA HIS A 73 9.80 -17.65 1.71
C HIS A 73 9.80 -17.80 3.24
N ALA A 74 10.09 -19.01 3.75
CA ALA A 74 10.08 -19.30 5.18
C ALA A 74 11.46 -19.07 5.83
N SER A 75 12.53 -19.03 5.04
CA SER A 75 13.89 -18.73 5.53
C SER A 75 13.99 -17.40 6.28
N ASN A 76 15.00 -17.28 7.15
CA ASN A 76 15.30 -16.05 7.88
C ASN A 76 15.56 -14.85 6.97
N ARG A 77 15.90 -15.09 5.70
CA ARG A 77 16.03 -14.08 4.65
C ARG A 77 15.40 -14.61 3.37
N PRO A 78 14.08 -14.39 3.18
CA PRO A 78 13.34 -14.90 2.03
C PRO A 78 14.04 -14.64 0.71
N TRP A 79 14.04 -15.65 -0.17
CA TRP A 79 14.73 -15.57 -1.45
C TRP A 79 13.98 -16.34 -2.55
N VAL A 80 14.23 -15.93 -3.80
CA VAL A 80 13.71 -16.55 -5.02
C VAL A 80 14.83 -16.64 -6.05
N ALA A 81 15.02 -17.81 -6.65
CA ALA A 81 16.02 -18.08 -7.69
C ALA A 81 15.35 -18.21 -9.06
N CYS A 82 15.84 -17.45 -10.04
CA CYS A 82 15.33 -17.43 -11.41
C CYS A 82 16.43 -17.83 -12.39
N SER A 83 16.11 -18.73 -13.33
CA SER A 83 17.04 -19.12 -14.40
C SER A 83 17.17 -18.03 -15.46
N GLY A 84 18.27 -18.08 -16.23
CA GLY A 84 18.53 -17.15 -17.32
C GLY A 84 19.44 -15.96 -16.95
N THR A 85 19.81 -15.20 -17.97
CA THR A 85 20.66 -14.02 -17.88
C THR A 85 19.84 -12.79 -18.26
N GLY A 86 19.65 -11.83 -17.35
CA GLY A 86 18.84 -10.64 -17.63
C GLY A 86 18.28 -9.99 -16.37
N ALA A 87 17.15 -9.29 -16.50
CA ALA A 87 16.42 -8.70 -15.37
C ALA A 87 16.07 -9.79 -14.33
N GLY A 88 15.54 -10.94 -14.77
CA GLY A 88 15.41 -12.14 -13.95
C GLY A 88 14.78 -11.85 -12.60
N ALA A 89 15.43 -12.27 -11.51
CA ALA A 89 14.91 -12.06 -10.17
C ALA A 89 14.69 -10.57 -9.78
N ALA A 90 15.23 -9.60 -10.53
CA ALA A 90 14.95 -8.18 -10.34
C ALA A 90 13.47 -7.82 -10.49
N GLU A 91 12.74 -8.54 -11.35
CA GLU A 91 11.33 -8.25 -11.63
C GLU A 91 10.44 -8.43 -10.39
N ILE A 92 10.86 -9.26 -9.44
CA ILE A 92 10.14 -9.44 -8.16
C ILE A 92 10.11 -8.11 -7.39
N PHE A 93 11.23 -7.40 -7.31
CA PHE A 93 11.28 -6.09 -6.64
C PHE A 93 10.58 -5.01 -7.46
N THR A 94 10.66 -5.07 -8.79
CA THR A 94 9.91 -4.15 -9.66
C THR A 94 8.39 -4.33 -9.51
N ALA A 95 7.90 -5.56 -9.38
CA ALA A 95 6.49 -5.86 -9.11
C ALA A 95 6.03 -5.34 -7.74
N LEU A 96 6.95 -5.27 -6.77
CA LEU A 96 6.73 -4.62 -5.46
C LEU A 96 6.85 -3.08 -5.52
N GLY A 97 6.97 -2.49 -6.71
CA GLY A 97 7.08 -1.05 -6.91
C GLY A 97 8.42 -0.46 -6.45
N GLN A 98 9.45 -1.30 -6.29
CA GLN A 98 10.77 -0.88 -5.84
C GLN A 98 11.63 -0.44 -7.02
N GLN A 99 12.39 0.63 -6.81
CA GLN A 99 13.40 1.08 -7.77
C GLN A 99 14.73 0.42 -7.43
N LEU A 100 15.17 -0.50 -8.29
CA LEU A 100 16.46 -1.15 -8.16
C LEU A 100 17.56 -0.23 -8.70
N GLN A 101 18.55 0.03 -7.86
CA GLN A 101 19.76 0.76 -8.23
C GLN A 101 20.81 -0.26 -8.66
N PRO A 102 21.31 -0.21 -9.91
CA PRO A 102 22.40 -1.06 -10.34
C PRO A 102 23.63 -0.84 -9.47
N VAL A 103 24.24 -1.91 -8.98
CA VAL A 103 25.54 -1.79 -8.33
C VAL A 103 26.54 -1.56 -9.44
N ALA A 104 27.17 -0.38 -9.45
CA ALA A 104 28.23 -0.07 -10.40
C ALA A 104 29.23 -1.23 -10.36
N ALA A 105 29.46 -1.86 -11.53
CA ALA A 105 30.46 -2.91 -11.62
C ALA A 105 31.74 -2.28 -11.10
N GLU A 106 32.24 -2.76 -9.96
CA GLU A 106 33.55 -2.39 -9.45
C GLU A 106 34.52 -2.70 -10.58
N HIS A 107 34.89 -1.65 -11.32
CA HIS A 107 36.04 -1.72 -12.20
C HIS A 107 37.17 -2.01 -11.25
N GLY A 108 37.64 -3.27 -11.28
CA GLY A 108 38.89 -3.62 -10.64
C GLY A 108 39.92 -2.55 -11.04
N PRO A 109 40.82 -2.15 -10.12
CA PRO A 109 41.84 -1.16 -10.43
C PRO A 109 42.47 -1.53 -11.78
N PRO A 110 42.58 -0.58 -12.73
CA PRO A 110 43.19 -0.88 -14.01
C PRO A 110 44.52 -1.54 -13.71
N ALA A 111 44.73 -2.75 -14.26
CA ALA A 111 46.01 -3.39 -14.21
C ALA A 111 47.03 -2.33 -14.64
N ALA A 112 47.97 -2.02 -13.76
CA ALA A 112 49.03 -1.07 -14.04
C ALA A 112 49.83 -1.65 -15.21
N ASP A 113 49.50 -1.22 -16.42
CA ASP A 113 50.33 -1.47 -17.58
C ASP A 113 51.65 -0.74 -17.36
N ASP A 114 52.66 -1.58 -17.37
CA ASP A 114 54.07 -1.30 -17.22
C ASP A 114 54.54 -0.30 -18.29
N ALA A 115 55.35 0.65 -17.83
CA ALA A 115 56.31 1.46 -18.57
C ALA A 115 56.04 1.81 -20.05
N THR A 116 55.66 3.07 -20.32
CA THR A 116 56.17 3.79 -21.50
C THR A 116 57.18 4.84 -21.04
N VAL A 117 58.39 4.38 -20.74
CA VAL A 117 59.60 5.21 -20.70
C VAL A 117 60.05 5.40 -22.14
N GLY A 118 60.16 6.66 -22.56
CA GLY A 118 60.66 7.03 -23.87
C GLY A 118 62.08 6.50 -24.10
N ARG A 119 62.36 6.13 -25.36
CA ARG A 119 63.74 6.04 -25.82
C ARG A 119 63.85 6.49 -27.26
N ASP A 120 64.47 7.65 -27.37
CA ASP A 120 65.25 8.11 -28.49
C ASP A 120 66.54 7.27 -28.63
N LEU A 121 67.13 7.33 -29.81
CA LEU A 121 68.09 6.42 -30.44
C LEU A 121 69.45 6.25 -29.72
N ASP A 122 70.03 5.04 -29.75
CA ASP A 122 71.28 4.71 -30.47
C ASP A 122 71.94 3.35 -30.09
N PHE A 123 72.35 2.63 -31.15
CA PHE A 123 73.41 1.62 -31.33
C PHE A 123 73.88 0.69 -30.18
N VAL A 124 73.89 -0.63 -30.45
CA VAL A 124 75.07 -1.49 -30.73
C VAL A 124 74.64 -2.97 -30.89
N ARG A 125 75.16 -3.63 -31.95
CA ARG A 125 75.12 -5.08 -32.30
C ARG A 125 76.43 -5.74 -31.77
N PRO A 126 76.53 -7.01 -31.29
CA PRO A 126 76.36 -8.26 -32.09
C PRO A 126 75.90 -9.60 -31.42
N GLU A 127 75.19 -10.44 -32.20
CA GLU A 127 75.36 -11.89 -32.58
C GLU A 127 75.95 -12.94 -31.58
N PRO A 128 75.76 -14.30 -31.68
CA PRO A 128 74.75 -15.21 -32.31
C PRO A 128 74.10 -16.27 -31.34
N ASP A 129 73.11 -17.03 -31.87
CA ASP A 129 72.34 -18.23 -31.39
C ASP A 129 73.16 -19.52 -31.01
N PRO A 130 72.57 -20.73 -30.74
CA PRO A 130 71.55 -21.24 -29.77
C PRO A 130 72.08 -22.54 -29.04
N PRO A 131 71.32 -23.47 -28.36
CA PRO A 131 70.26 -24.39 -28.90
C PRO A 131 69.06 -24.71 -27.94
N THR A 132 67.86 -25.05 -28.48
CA THR A 132 67.13 -26.37 -28.49
C THR A 132 67.04 -27.11 -27.13
N VAL A 133 65.89 -27.51 -26.55
CA VAL A 133 64.95 -28.67 -26.77
C VAL A 133 63.91 -28.71 -25.57
N PRO A 134 62.88 -29.60 -25.46
CA PRO A 134 61.65 -29.74 -26.25
C PRO A 134 60.33 -29.88 -25.39
N PHE A 135 59.21 -29.87 -26.10
CA PHE A 135 57.85 -30.37 -25.80
C PHE A 135 57.56 -31.29 -24.60
N GLN A 136 56.43 -31.02 -23.91
CA GLN A 136 55.46 -32.05 -23.47
C GLN A 136 54.01 -31.55 -23.58
N PRO A 137 53.11 -32.27 -24.29
CA PRO A 137 51.66 -32.06 -24.22
C PRO A 137 51.00 -33.08 -23.27
N VAL A 138 50.20 -32.62 -22.30
CA VAL A 138 49.40 -33.50 -21.44
C VAL A 138 47.91 -33.41 -21.80
N ALA A 139 47.45 -34.52 -22.39
CA ALA A 139 46.16 -35.18 -22.34
C ALA A 139 44.86 -34.36 -22.18
N ARG A 140 44.03 -34.42 -23.23
CA ARG A 140 42.57 -34.24 -23.18
C ARG A 140 41.90 -35.50 -22.63
N PRO A 141 40.95 -35.42 -21.68
CA PRO A 141 40.05 -36.52 -21.40
C PRO A 141 38.89 -36.56 -22.40
N ILE A 142 38.60 -37.77 -22.85
CA ILE A 142 37.64 -38.18 -23.87
C ILE A 142 36.23 -38.22 -23.27
N SER A 143 35.26 -37.71 -24.02
CA SER A 143 33.82 -37.80 -23.75
C SER A 143 33.34 -39.25 -23.59
N ALA A 144 32.63 -39.53 -22.50
CA ALA A 144 31.77 -40.70 -22.38
C ALA A 144 30.31 -40.27 -22.62
N GLN A 145 29.72 -40.79 -23.69
CA GLN A 145 28.27 -40.73 -23.93
C GLN A 145 27.56 -41.76 -23.04
N PRO A 146 26.49 -41.39 -22.31
CA PRO A 146 25.57 -42.37 -21.77
C PRO A 146 24.51 -42.75 -22.81
N VAL A 147 24.33 -44.07 -22.90
CA VAL A 147 23.45 -44.82 -23.78
C VAL A 147 21.98 -44.65 -23.35
N SER A 148 21.09 -44.43 -24.30
CA SER A 148 19.65 -44.31 -24.09
C SER A 148 19.04 -45.63 -23.61
N ALA A 149 18.33 -45.61 -22.47
CA ALA A 149 17.43 -46.67 -22.06
C ALA A 149 15.99 -46.26 -22.39
N ALA A 150 15.37 -47.02 -23.30
CA ALA A 150 13.96 -46.95 -23.61
C ALA A 150 13.16 -47.84 -22.65
N ALA A 151 12.12 -47.32 -21.99
CA ALA A 151 11.00 -48.10 -21.49
C ALA A 151 9.80 -47.20 -21.10
N GLY A 152 8.61 -47.54 -21.62
CA GLY A 152 7.33 -47.27 -20.97
C GLY A 152 6.48 -46.13 -21.54
N GLN A 153 5.67 -46.42 -22.56
CA GLN A 153 4.48 -45.61 -22.90
C GLN A 153 3.37 -45.86 -21.87
N PRO A 154 2.78 -44.82 -21.25
CA PRO A 154 1.45 -44.93 -20.65
C PRO A 154 0.37 -44.67 -21.71
N VAL A 155 -0.55 -45.63 -21.80
CA VAL A 155 -1.77 -45.61 -22.62
C VAL A 155 -2.71 -44.50 -22.12
N SER A 156 -3.12 -43.62 -23.03
CA SER A 156 -4.10 -42.56 -22.78
C SER A 156 -5.49 -43.16 -22.52
N ALA A 157 -6.05 -42.93 -21.33
CA ALA A 157 -7.47 -43.09 -21.07
C ALA A 157 -8.16 -41.72 -21.21
N TYR A 158 -9.08 -41.64 -22.17
CA TYR A 158 -9.90 -40.48 -22.51
C TYR A 158 -11.12 -40.44 -21.56
N PRO A 159 -11.32 -39.40 -20.72
CA PRO A 159 -12.61 -39.18 -20.09
C PRO A 159 -13.51 -38.39 -21.05
N GLY A 160 -14.61 -39.00 -21.48
CA GLY A 160 -15.64 -38.36 -22.29
C GLY A 160 -16.28 -37.17 -21.55
N SER A 161 -16.40 -36.05 -22.25
CA SER A 161 -17.10 -34.85 -21.80
C SER A 161 -18.62 -35.08 -21.70
N PRO A 162 -19.30 -34.64 -20.63
CA PRO A 162 -20.71 -34.30 -20.71
C PRO A 162 -20.85 -32.88 -21.27
N GLN A 163 -21.54 -32.75 -22.41
CA GLN A 163 -21.94 -31.47 -22.99
C GLN A 163 -22.94 -30.74 -22.07
N PRO A 164 -22.73 -29.47 -21.70
CA PRO A 164 -23.78 -28.66 -21.11
C PRO A 164 -24.79 -28.24 -22.20
N VAL A 165 -26.05 -28.62 -21.99
CA VAL A 165 -27.19 -28.17 -22.79
C VAL A 165 -27.36 -26.67 -22.61
N SER A 166 -27.15 -25.90 -23.69
CA SER A 166 -27.40 -24.46 -23.73
C SER A 166 -28.91 -24.19 -23.68
N GLY A 167 -29.42 -23.83 -22.51
CA GLY A 167 -30.75 -23.22 -22.39
C GLY A 167 -30.73 -21.81 -22.97
N ARG A 168 -31.43 -21.61 -24.09
CA ARG A 168 -31.73 -20.28 -24.64
C ARG A 168 -32.62 -19.54 -23.64
N PRO A 169 -32.24 -18.34 -23.14
CA PRO A 169 -33.21 -17.46 -22.50
C PRO A 169 -34.19 -16.94 -23.57
N VAL A 170 -35.48 -17.13 -23.31
CA VAL A 170 -36.57 -16.50 -24.07
C VAL A 170 -36.56 -15.02 -23.69
N SER A 171 -36.27 -14.14 -24.65
CA SER A 171 -36.51 -12.71 -24.53
C SER A 171 -38.02 -12.47 -24.41
N GLY A 172 -38.47 -12.09 -23.23
CA GLY A 172 -39.79 -11.47 -23.04
C GLY A 172 -39.66 -9.97 -23.26
N ASP A 173 -40.40 -9.44 -24.23
CA ASP A 173 -40.55 -8.00 -24.44
C ASP A 173 -41.22 -7.35 -23.21
N PRO A 174 -40.63 -6.32 -22.60
CA PRO A 174 -41.34 -5.51 -21.62
C PRO A 174 -42.39 -4.66 -22.35
N SER A 175 -43.67 -5.00 -22.13
CA SER A 175 -44.78 -4.13 -22.49
C SER A 175 -44.67 -2.82 -21.74
N SER A 176 -44.56 -1.73 -22.51
CA SER A 176 -44.58 -0.35 -22.06
C SER A 176 -45.97 0.02 -21.49
N GLY A 177 -46.12 -0.10 -20.18
CA GLY A 177 -47.21 0.51 -19.43
C GLY A 177 -46.90 1.98 -19.16
N LEU A 178 -47.55 2.89 -19.89
CA LEU A 178 -47.59 4.32 -19.58
C LEU A 178 -48.29 4.53 -18.22
N PRO A 179 -47.67 5.17 -17.22
CA PRO A 179 -48.42 5.66 -16.07
C PRO A 179 -49.26 6.87 -16.49
N ALA A 180 -50.57 6.76 -16.26
CA ALA A 180 -51.50 7.87 -16.34
C ALA A 180 -51.15 8.91 -15.26
N PHE A 181 -50.77 10.11 -15.69
CA PHE A 181 -50.64 11.27 -14.83
C PHE A 181 -52.05 11.70 -14.40
N GLY A 182 -52.36 11.57 -13.11
CA GLY A 182 -53.50 12.22 -12.48
C GLY A 182 -53.12 13.64 -12.08
N ASP A 183 -53.98 14.60 -12.44
CA ASP A 183 -53.83 16.02 -12.11
C ASP A 183 -53.77 16.27 -10.59
N PRO A 184 -52.84 17.10 -10.09
CA PRO A 184 -52.86 17.54 -8.71
C PRO A 184 -53.96 18.57 -8.47
N ILE A 185 -54.92 18.20 -7.62
CA ILE A 185 -55.93 19.10 -7.06
C ILE A 185 -55.22 20.16 -6.21
N SER A 186 -55.35 21.42 -6.61
CA SER A 186 -54.91 22.58 -5.83
C SER A 186 -55.78 22.73 -4.58
N ALA A 187 -55.21 22.50 -3.40
CA ALA A 187 -55.80 22.89 -2.13
C ALA A 187 -55.13 24.18 -1.62
N ALA A 188 -55.93 25.22 -1.43
CA ALA A 188 -55.52 26.51 -0.88
C ALA A 188 -55.07 26.38 0.59
N PRO A 189 -54.08 27.17 1.05
CA PRO A 189 -53.69 27.18 2.45
C PRO A 189 -54.75 27.89 3.31
N ILE A 190 -55.28 27.16 4.28
CA ILE A 190 -56.14 27.70 5.33
C ILE A 190 -55.24 28.33 6.40
N SER A 191 -55.31 29.64 6.54
CA SER A 191 -54.71 30.38 7.65
C SER A 191 -55.34 29.96 8.98
N ALA A 192 -54.56 29.30 9.84
CA ALA A 192 -54.91 29.08 11.25
C ALA A 192 -54.00 29.94 12.14
N ALA A 193 -54.62 30.81 12.93
CA ALA A 193 -53.98 31.65 13.92
C ALA A 193 -53.38 30.84 15.09
N PRO A 194 -52.27 31.29 15.71
CA PRO A 194 -51.68 30.61 16.86
C PRO A 194 -52.45 30.91 18.16
N PRO A 195 -52.68 29.91 19.04
CA PRO A 195 -53.17 30.15 20.40
C PRO A 195 -52.04 30.59 21.36
N PRO A 196 -52.39 31.20 22.51
CA PRO A 196 -51.45 31.93 23.36
C PRO A 196 -50.65 31.03 24.32
N TYR A 197 -49.49 31.55 24.71
CA TYR A 197 -48.52 31.08 25.70
C TYR A 197 -49.10 30.35 26.92
N GLY A 198 -48.58 29.14 27.16
CA GLY A 198 -48.61 28.45 28.45
C GLY A 198 -47.20 28.28 29.02
N ARG A 199 -46.88 29.01 30.08
CA ARG A 199 -45.78 28.73 31.03
C ARG A 199 -46.12 27.45 31.81
N ILE A 200 -45.13 26.60 32.07
CA ILE A 200 -44.88 25.66 33.20
C ILE A 200 -43.83 24.65 32.66
N GLY A 201 -42.70 24.31 33.28
CA GLY A 201 -42.22 24.59 34.63
C GLY A 201 -40.73 24.30 34.80
N ASP A 202 -40.19 24.83 35.89
CA ASP A 202 -38.82 24.64 36.36
C ASP A 202 -38.54 23.16 36.66
N GLY A 203 -37.47 22.63 36.06
CA GLY A 203 -36.92 21.31 36.40
C GLY A 203 -36.16 21.33 37.73
N PRO A 204 -36.14 20.20 38.48
CA PRO A 204 -35.52 20.13 39.80
C PRO A 204 -34.00 20.25 39.70
N ARG A 205 -33.44 21.17 40.49
CA ARG A 205 -31.99 21.33 40.67
C ARG A 205 -31.44 20.07 41.38
N PRO A 206 -30.31 19.49 40.94
CA PRO A 206 -29.69 18.39 41.65
C PRO A 206 -29.19 18.86 43.01
N ASP A 207 -29.61 18.12 44.03
CA ASP A 207 -29.43 18.42 45.43
C ASP A 207 -27.95 18.27 45.82
N ARG A 208 -27.29 19.40 46.16
CA ARG A 208 -25.86 19.44 46.53
C ARG A 208 -25.54 18.57 47.76
N LEU A 209 -26.55 18.14 48.49
CA LEU A 209 -26.46 17.21 49.61
C LEU A 209 -26.05 15.80 49.16
N LEU A 210 -26.49 15.34 47.98
CA LEU A 210 -26.21 13.98 47.50
C LEU A 210 -24.74 13.83 47.08
N LEU A 211 -24.15 14.88 46.50
CA LEU A 211 -22.72 14.91 46.16
C LEU A 211 -21.81 14.93 47.40
N LEU A 212 -22.24 15.56 48.49
CA LEU A 212 -21.50 15.54 49.76
C LEU A 212 -21.52 14.16 50.43
N ILE A 213 -22.62 13.42 50.31
CA ILE A 213 -22.73 12.05 50.85
C ILE A 213 -21.82 11.08 50.07
N VAL A 214 -21.77 11.19 48.74
CA VAL A 214 -20.88 10.34 47.91
C VAL A 214 -19.40 10.63 48.19
N ALA A 215 -19.04 11.91 48.40
CA ALA A 215 -17.68 12.29 48.77
C ALA A 215 -17.28 11.76 50.17
N LEU A 216 -18.20 11.80 51.14
CA LEU A 216 -17.94 11.31 52.50
C LEU A 216 -17.79 9.77 52.57
N VAL A 217 -18.60 9.04 51.79
CA VAL A 217 -18.52 7.58 51.69
C VAL A 217 -17.21 7.14 51.01
N SER A 218 -16.75 7.89 50.01
CA SER A 218 -15.47 7.63 49.33
C SER A 218 -14.27 7.87 50.25
N LEU A 219 -14.34 8.87 51.13
CA LEU A 219 -13.28 9.18 52.10
C LEU A 219 -13.19 8.12 53.22
N LEU A 220 -14.33 7.54 53.62
CA LEU A 220 -14.38 6.50 54.66
C LEU A 220 -13.96 5.12 54.15
N LEU A 221 -14.15 4.83 52.86
CA LEU A 221 -13.68 3.57 52.23
C LEU A 221 -12.19 3.58 51.86
N GLY A 222 -11.56 4.77 51.75
CA GLY A 222 -10.14 4.91 51.39
C GLY A 222 -9.14 4.70 52.53
N ALA A 223 -9.57 4.58 53.79
CA ALA A 223 -8.67 4.58 54.95
C ALA A 223 -8.32 3.19 55.53
N ALA A 224 -8.76 2.09 54.91
CA ALA A 224 -8.65 0.74 55.51
C ALA A 224 -7.79 -0.28 54.74
N ALA A 225 -6.86 0.13 53.87
CA ALA A 225 -5.98 -0.80 53.16
C ALA A 225 -4.52 -0.37 53.22
N GLY A 226 -3.91 -0.50 54.40
CA GLY A 226 -2.47 -0.42 54.59
C GLY A 226 -2.04 -1.31 55.75
N ALA A 227 -1.54 -2.51 55.41
CA ALA A 227 -0.52 -3.33 56.10
C ALA A 227 -0.84 -4.83 55.99
N GLY A 228 0.00 -5.58 55.26
CA GLY A 228 -0.12 -7.03 55.17
C GLY A 228 0.91 -7.64 54.23
N LEU A 229 2.17 -7.68 54.66
CA LEU A 229 3.27 -8.38 54.01
C LEU A 229 3.18 -9.89 54.32
N VAL A 230 2.90 -10.75 53.34
CA VAL A 230 3.23 -12.20 53.40
C VAL A 230 3.60 -12.71 52.00
N ALA A 231 4.76 -13.36 51.93
CA ALA A 231 5.30 -14.03 50.76
C ALA A 231 4.47 -15.26 50.36
N ALA A 232 4.16 -15.40 49.07
CA ALA A 232 3.88 -16.68 48.44
C ALA A 232 4.26 -16.60 46.95
N THR A 233 5.17 -17.47 46.55
CA THR A 233 5.60 -17.69 45.17
C THR A 233 4.58 -18.58 44.47
N ALA A 234 3.82 -18.01 43.53
CA ALA A 234 3.02 -18.73 42.56
C ALA A 234 3.10 -17.96 41.24
N GLY A 235 3.59 -18.64 40.20
CA GLY A 235 3.74 -18.08 38.87
C GLY A 235 2.39 -17.90 38.20
N ASP A 236 2.02 -16.64 37.99
CA ASP A 236 1.01 -16.23 37.02
C ASP A 236 1.72 -15.39 35.96
N ASP A 237 1.64 -15.84 34.71
CA ASP A 237 2.17 -15.12 33.56
C ASP A 237 1.50 -13.74 33.44
N PRO A 238 2.28 -12.65 33.31
CA PRO A 238 1.71 -11.32 33.18
C PRO A 238 0.99 -11.20 31.83
N LYS A 239 -0.34 -11.10 31.90
CA LYS A 239 -1.18 -10.63 30.78
C LYS A 239 -0.67 -9.24 30.35
N PRO A 240 -0.24 -9.03 29.10
CA PRO A 240 0.29 -7.74 28.67
C PRO A 240 -0.82 -6.69 28.70
N SER A 241 -0.61 -5.62 29.48
CA SER A 241 -1.41 -4.40 29.37
C SER A 241 -1.24 -3.81 27.96
N PRO A 242 -2.31 -3.41 27.27
CA PRO A 242 -2.19 -2.68 26.02
C PRO A 242 -1.50 -1.34 26.30
N SER A 243 -0.30 -1.17 25.75
CA SER A 243 0.45 0.07 25.82
C SER A 243 -0.28 1.13 25.00
N THR A 244 -0.77 2.18 25.66
CA THR A 244 -1.40 3.36 25.04
C THR A 244 -0.36 4.40 24.60
N ALA A 245 0.89 4.00 24.39
CA ALA A 245 1.91 4.89 23.84
C ALA A 245 1.66 5.06 22.33
N PRO A 246 1.68 6.29 21.80
CA PRO A 246 1.60 6.52 20.36
C PRO A 246 2.76 5.78 19.67
N VAL A 247 2.43 4.91 18.72
CA VAL A 247 3.44 4.22 17.92
C VAL A 247 4.04 5.25 16.97
N THR A 248 5.31 5.58 17.16
CA THR A 248 6.05 6.40 16.21
C THR A 248 6.39 5.53 15.01
N TYR A 249 5.84 5.87 13.85
CA TYR A 249 6.17 5.22 12.59
C TYR A 249 7.34 5.95 11.92
N THR A 250 8.18 5.20 11.21
CA THR A 250 9.21 5.79 10.33
C THR A 250 8.55 6.43 9.10
N ASP A 251 9.22 7.39 8.46
CA ASP A 251 8.73 8.01 7.22
C ASP A 251 8.41 6.94 6.17
N ALA A 252 9.27 5.94 6.00
CA ALA A 252 9.04 4.84 5.07
C ALA A 252 7.72 4.09 5.33
N GLN A 253 7.31 3.94 6.59
CA GLN A 253 6.09 3.23 6.97
C GLN A 253 4.80 4.04 6.77
N LEU A 254 4.89 5.37 6.69
CA LEU A 254 3.75 6.27 6.44
C LEU A 254 3.68 6.74 4.98
N LEU A 255 4.85 6.86 4.33
CA LEU A 255 4.99 7.14 2.90
C LEU A 255 4.63 5.95 2.02
N LEU A 256 4.67 4.73 2.58
CA LEU A 256 4.18 3.52 1.95
C LEU A 256 2.96 3.03 2.74
N PRO A 257 1.83 2.68 2.09
CA PRO A 257 0.76 2.00 2.80
C PRO A 257 1.34 0.74 3.45
N ALA A 258 0.98 0.53 4.71
CA ALA A 258 1.45 -0.55 5.56
C ALA A 258 1.33 -1.95 4.93
N THR A 259 0.45 -2.10 3.93
CA THR A 259 0.27 -3.29 3.10
C THR A 259 0.14 -2.81 1.65
N PRO A 260 0.78 -3.46 0.66
CA PRO A 260 0.42 -3.23 -0.74
C PRO A 260 -1.10 -3.35 -0.91
N PRO A 261 -1.73 -2.51 -1.72
CA PRO A 261 -3.17 -2.58 -1.91
C PRO A 261 -3.51 -3.99 -2.43
N ALA A 262 -4.46 -4.65 -1.76
CA ALA A 262 -4.94 -5.95 -2.20
C ALA A 262 -5.54 -5.84 -3.60
N ARG A 263 -6.11 -4.66 -3.91
CA ARG A 263 -6.67 -4.35 -5.23
C ARG A 263 -6.37 -2.88 -5.60
N PRO A 264 -5.20 -2.59 -6.19
CA PRO A 264 -4.86 -1.24 -6.61
C PRO A 264 -5.86 -0.73 -7.65
N GLY A 265 -6.07 0.58 -7.67
CA GLY A 265 -6.93 1.18 -8.68
C GLY A 265 -6.29 1.16 -10.06
N LEU A 266 -7.10 0.94 -11.10
CA LEU A 266 -6.64 0.98 -12.49
C LEU A 266 -6.50 2.43 -12.96
N LEU A 267 -5.50 2.73 -13.81
CA LEU A 267 -5.22 4.09 -14.30
C LEU A 267 -6.48 4.79 -14.87
N PRO A 268 -6.60 6.11 -14.66
CA PRO A 268 -7.79 6.85 -15.06
C PRO A 268 -7.92 6.97 -16.58
N ASP A 269 -9.16 6.97 -17.06
CA ASP A 269 -9.50 7.51 -18.38
C ASP A 269 -9.44 9.06 -18.31
N PRO A 270 -9.02 9.76 -19.39
CA PRO A 270 -9.01 11.21 -19.43
C PRO A 270 -10.45 11.71 -19.54
N ASP A 271 -11.06 12.04 -18.40
CA ASP A 271 -12.38 12.67 -18.36
C ASP A 271 -12.38 13.89 -17.43
N ASP A 272 -13.43 14.70 -17.55
CA ASP A 272 -13.60 15.94 -16.80
C ASP A 272 -14.10 15.64 -15.37
N TRP A 273 -13.69 16.44 -14.38
CA TRP A 273 -14.23 16.32 -13.01
C TRP A 273 -15.76 16.42 -13.08
N PRO A 274 -16.54 15.70 -12.25
CA PRO A 274 -18.00 15.81 -12.19
C PRO A 274 -18.38 17.24 -11.78
N LYS A 275 -18.45 18.11 -12.78
CA LYS A 275 -18.94 19.47 -12.65
C LYS A 275 -20.43 19.32 -12.33
N ASN A 276 -20.79 19.66 -11.09
CA ASN A 276 -22.17 19.80 -10.59
C ASN A 276 -22.95 18.54 -10.17
N THR A 277 -22.33 17.36 -10.01
CA THR A 277 -23.06 16.16 -9.53
C THR A 277 -22.76 15.75 -8.10
N TRP A 278 -21.61 16.15 -7.54
CA TRP A 278 -21.32 15.85 -6.14
C TRP A 278 -22.06 16.81 -5.19
N PRO A 279 -22.64 16.30 -4.09
CA PRO A 279 -23.30 17.13 -3.11
C PRO A 279 -22.28 18.02 -2.39
N THR A 280 -22.69 19.26 -2.10
CA THR A 280 -21.92 20.20 -1.27
C THR A 280 -22.61 20.39 0.06
N PHE A 281 -21.87 20.87 1.07
CA PHE A 281 -22.53 21.50 2.21
C PHE A 281 -23.12 22.83 1.75
N GLU A 282 -24.42 23.04 1.96
CA GLU A 282 -25.03 24.34 1.69
C GLU A 282 -24.44 25.38 2.67
N GLY A 283 -24.18 26.61 2.21
CA GLY A 283 -23.32 27.57 2.90
C GLY A 283 -23.69 27.93 4.35
N GLN A 284 -24.94 27.70 4.77
CA GLN A 284 -25.41 27.92 6.16
C GLN A 284 -26.06 26.65 6.77
N SER A 285 -25.71 25.46 6.29
CA SER A 285 -26.27 24.21 6.81
C SER A 285 -26.02 24.12 8.31
N THR A 286 -27.08 24.04 9.12
CA THR A 286 -26.96 23.59 10.52
C THR A 286 -26.54 22.12 10.49
N GLY A 287 -25.57 21.71 11.31
CA GLY A 287 -25.06 20.34 11.26
C GLY A 287 -23.69 20.17 10.61
N VAL A 288 -22.91 21.25 10.43
CA VAL A 288 -21.57 21.22 9.82
C VAL A 288 -20.58 21.96 10.70
N GLN A 289 -19.40 21.37 10.88
CA GLN A 289 -18.27 21.97 11.59
C GLN A 289 -17.06 22.09 10.67
N ASP A 290 -16.29 23.16 10.86
CA ASP A 290 -14.98 23.32 10.25
C ASP A 290 -13.95 22.52 11.05
N VAL A 291 -13.17 21.71 10.33
CA VAL A 291 -11.99 21.03 10.86
C VAL A 291 -10.80 21.87 10.46
N THR A 292 -10.24 22.57 11.45
CA THR A 292 -9.08 23.44 11.30
C THR A 292 -7.90 22.90 12.11
N ASP A 293 -6.71 23.44 11.83
CA ASP A 293 -5.52 23.28 12.68
C ASP A 293 -5.07 21.83 12.93
N LEU A 294 -5.39 20.91 12.00
CA LEU A 294 -4.81 19.57 12.04
C LEU A 294 -3.33 19.64 11.67
N ASP A 295 -2.50 19.32 12.66
CA ASP A 295 -1.04 19.29 12.55
C ASP A 295 -0.57 18.46 11.33
N GLY A 296 0.21 19.09 10.46
CA GLY A 296 0.73 18.51 9.22
C GLY A 296 -0.23 18.49 8.02
N VAL A 297 -1.54 18.67 8.22
CA VAL A 297 -2.53 18.67 7.13
C VAL A 297 -2.41 19.93 6.26
N GLY A 298 -2.36 21.10 6.90
CA GLY A 298 -2.08 22.38 6.22
C GLY A 298 -3.24 22.95 5.40
N PHE A 299 -4.47 22.48 5.64
CA PHE A 299 -5.70 23.02 5.06
C PHE A 299 -6.90 22.74 5.97
N ASP A 300 -7.93 23.56 5.81
CA ASP A 300 -9.20 23.42 6.51
C ASP A 300 -10.21 22.68 5.63
N PHE A 301 -11.13 21.95 6.24
CA PHE A 301 -12.22 21.30 5.51
C PHE A 301 -13.47 21.17 6.38
N LYS A 302 -14.60 20.81 5.78
CA LYS A 302 -15.89 20.73 6.49
C LYS A 302 -16.31 19.29 6.68
N VAL A 303 -16.87 18.99 7.86
CA VAL A 303 -17.46 17.69 8.19
C VAL A 303 -18.82 17.84 8.86
N PRO A 304 -19.68 16.80 8.84
CA PRO A 304 -20.92 16.81 9.62
C PRO A 304 -20.67 16.97 11.13
N ASP A 305 -21.66 17.47 11.85
CA ASP A 305 -21.64 17.53 13.30
C ASP A 305 -21.43 16.15 13.93
N GLY A 306 -20.64 16.11 15.01
CA GLY A 306 -20.33 14.87 15.72
C GLY A 306 -19.17 14.07 15.12
N TRP A 307 -18.72 14.39 13.90
CA TRP A 307 -17.48 13.83 13.37
C TRP A 307 -16.27 14.31 14.20
N LYS A 308 -15.26 13.46 14.32
CA LYS A 308 -13.99 13.82 14.95
C LYS A 308 -12.85 13.36 14.05
N CYS A 309 -11.73 14.07 14.09
CA CYS A 309 -10.49 13.62 13.47
C CYS A 309 -9.46 13.33 14.57
N THR A 310 -9.01 12.08 14.67
CA THR A 310 -8.02 11.64 15.64
C THR A 310 -6.71 11.30 14.93
N LEU A 311 -5.59 11.79 15.45
CA LEU A 311 -4.27 11.46 14.92
C LEU A 311 -4.01 9.96 15.13
N ALA A 312 -3.85 9.23 14.02
CA ALA A 312 -3.54 7.81 14.05
C ALA A 312 -2.04 7.56 14.00
N ALA A 313 -1.32 8.34 13.19
CA ALA A 313 0.12 8.23 13.03
C ALA A 313 0.73 9.53 12.48
N LYS A 314 1.99 9.80 12.85
CA LYS A 314 2.77 10.94 12.38
C LYS A 314 4.24 10.55 12.17
N ALA A 315 4.81 11.02 11.07
CA ALA A 315 6.25 11.01 10.78
C ALA A 315 6.67 12.39 10.22
N GLU A 316 7.94 12.55 9.85
CA GLU A 316 8.49 13.82 9.37
C GLU A 316 7.84 14.25 8.05
N ALA A 317 7.65 13.30 7.14
CA ALA A 317 7.12 13.54 5.80
C ALA A 317 5.65 13.14 5.62
N ALA A 318 4.93 12.75 6.68
CA ALA A 318 3.54 12.29 6.55
C ALA A 318 2.72 12.35 7.85
N VAL A 319 1.43 12.59 7.70
CA VAL A 319 0.43 12.51 8.78
C VAL A 319 -0.78 11.68 8.37
N HIS A 320 -1.33 10.93 9.32
CA HIS A 320 -2.52 10.11 9.13
C HIS A 320 -3.51 10.38 10.26
N TYR A 321 -4.70 10.82 9.87
CA TYR A 321 -5.86 11.01 10.73
C TYR A 321 -6.95 9.99 10.39
N ARG A 322 -7.69 9.56 11.41
CA ARG A 322 -8.97 8.89 11.24
C ARG A 322 -10.06 9.92 11.50
N CYS A 323 -10.90 10.17 10.52
CA CYS A 323 -11.97 11.15 10.55
C CYS A 323 -13.32 10.47 10.39
N GLY A 324 -14.26 10.67 11.30
CA GLY A 324 -15.59 10.05 11.20
C GLY A 324 -16.44 10.11 12.45
N VAL A 325 -17.58 9.42 12.39
CA VAL A 325 -18.37 9.03 13.56
C VAL A 325 -17.80 7.72 14.10
N PHE A 326 -17.46 7.68 15.38
CA PHE A 326 -16.85 6.52 16.03
C PHE A 326 -17.85 5.84 16.96
N ASP A 327 -17.94 4.52 16.84
CA ASP A 327 -18.52 3.62 17.86
C ASP A 327 -17.37 2.78 18.45
N GLY A 328 -16.88 3.22 19.61
CA GLY A 328 -15.64 2.71 20.20
C GLY A 328 -14.42 2.96 19.30
N GLU A 329 -13.76 1.89 18.86
CA GLU A 329 -12.60 1.94 17.96
C GLU A 329 -12.99 1.82 16.47
N THR A 330 -14.27 1.57 16.19
CA THR A 330 -14.78 1.39 14.83
C THR A 330 -15.33 2.71 14.28
N VAL A 331 -15.11 2.97 12.99
CA VAL A 331 -15.66 4.14 12.30
C VAL A 331 -16.94 3.70 11.61
N GLU A 332 -18.07 4.25 12.02
CA GLU A 332 -19.37 3.95 11.42
C GLU A 332 -19.49 4.62 10.05
N ALA A 333 -19.16 5.92 9.97
CA ALA A 333 -19.09 6.68 8.74
C ALA A 333 -17.86 7.60 8.77
N GLY A 334 -17.03 7.52 7.74
CA GLY A 334 -15.75 8.23 7.67
C GLY A 334 -14.61 7.32 7.23
N GLY A 335 -13.38 7.63 7.61
CA GLY A 335 -12.22 6.81 7.29
C GLY A 335 -10.91 7.55 7.48
N ASP A 336 -9.97 7.32 6.57
CA ASP A 336 -8.61 7.84 6.65
C ASP A 336 -8.46 9.16 5.88
N LEU A 337 -7.78 10.11 6.49
CA LEU A 337 -7.18 11.27 5.85
C LEU A 337 -5.66 11.16 6.00
N ILE A 338 -4.95 11.04 4.89
CA ILE A 338 -3.50 10.88 4.86
C ILE A 338 -2.92 12.03 4.04
N VAL A 339 -1.94 12.75 4.59
CA VAL A 339 -1.19 13.78 3.87
C VAL A 339 0.27 13.39 3.89
N ARG A 340 0.89 13.36 2.71
CA ARG A 340 2.29 12.98 2.53
C ARG A 340 3.03 14.04 1.75
N THR A 341 4.30 14.23 2.09
CA THR A 341 5.24 15.04 1.32
C THR A 341 5.95 14.11 0.33
N CYS A 342 5.90 14.45 -0.96
CA CYS A 342 6.68 13.79 -1.99
C CYS A 342 8.19 14.06 -1.73
N VAL A 343 9.02 13.02 -1.84
CA VAL A 343 10.49 13.14 -1.68
C VAL A 343 11.11 14.10 -2.71
N ALA A 344 10.46 14.26 -3.87
CA ALA A 344 10.76 15.25 -4.90
C ALA A 344 9.45 15.98 -5.30
N VAL A 345 9.49 16.84 -6.31
CA VAL A 345 8.27 17.34 -6.95
C VAL A 345 7.44 16.14 -7.40
N CYS A 346 6.13 16.13 -7.11
CA CYS A 346 5.22 15.07 -7.53
C CYS A 346 5.02 15.17 -9.06
N ASP A 347 6.02 14.78 -9.84
CA ASP A 347 5.95 14.70 -11.31
C ASP A 347 4.95 13.63 -11.77
N ASP A 348 4.70 13.53 -13.07
CA ASP A 348 3.68 12.64 -13.60
C ASP A 348 3.94 11.16 -13.25
N ALA A 349 5.20 10.74 -13.26
CA ALA A 349 5.60 9.38 -12.92
C ALA A 349 5.41 9.10 -11.43
N ALA A 350 5.80 10.03 -10.56
CA ALA A 350 5.59 9.95 -9.12
C ALA A 350 4.10 9.90 -8.78
N ARG A 351 3.27 10.77 -9.39
CA ARG A 351 1.82 10.76 -9.17
C ARG A 351 1.16 9.47 -9.63
N GLN A 352 1.60 8.89 -10.75
CA GLN A 352 1.11 7.57 -11.19
C GLN A 352 1.53 6.46 -10.23
N ALA A 353 2.78 6.46 -9.79
CA ALA A 353 3.29 5.48 -8.84
C ALA A 353 2.55 5.55 -7.50
N LEU A 354 2.27 6.75 -7.00
CA LEU A 354 1.53 6.98 -5.76
C LEU A 354 0.08 6.51 -5.87
N ARG A 355 -0.65 6.86 -6.95
CA ARG A 355 -2.01 6.33 -7.18
C ARG A 355 -2.08 4.80 -7.21
N LYS A 356 -1.09 4.14 -7.79
CA LYS A 356 -1.04 2.66 -7.86
C LYS A 356 -0.82 2.02 -6.49
N ARG A 357 -0.39 2.78 -5.48
CA ARG A 357 -0.22 2.30 -4.10
C ARG A 357 -1.51 2.41 -3.30
N GLU A 358 -2.46 3.21 -3.72
CA GLU A 358 -3.70 3.40 -2.97
C GLU A 358 -4.69 2.26 -3.22
N GLU A 359 -5.24 1.75 -2.11
CA GLU A 359 -6.31 0.75 -2.15
C GLU A 359 -7.57 1.42 -2.67
N ALA A 360 -8.05 0.91 -3.80
CA ALA A 360 -9.22 1.42 -4.51
C ALA A 360 -10.17 0.26 -4.88
N TRP A 361 -10.13 -0.83 -4.11
CA TRP A 361 -10.99 -2.00 -4.25
C TRP A 361 -10.93 -2.67 -5.63
N GLY A 362 -9.87 -2.43 -6.39
CA GLY A 362 -9.66 -2.93 -7.76
C GLY A 362 -10.50 -2.20 -8.81
N LEU A 363 -11.09 -1.08 -8.42
CA LEU A 363 -11.90 -0.26 -9.29
C LEU A 363 -11.01 0.65 -10.13
N ARG A 364 -11.53 1.09 -11.27
CA ARG A 364 -10.82 2.05 -12.11
C ARG A 364 -10.93 3.44 -11.48
N TRP A 365 -9.83 4.16 -11.41
CA TRP A 365 -9.83 5.56 -11.02
C TRP A 365 -10.67 6.35 -12.03
N THR A 366 -11.57 7.17 -11.52
CA THR A 366 -12.21 8.25 -12.26
C THR A 366 -11.34 9.50 -12.11
N GLY A 367 -11.08 10.20 -13.20
CA GLY A 367 -10.18 11.36 -13.21
C GLY A 367 -10.90 12.62 -13.66
N GLY A 368 -10.46 13.76 -13.13
CA GLY A 368 -10.97 15.09 -13.51
C GLY A 368 -9.88 16.08 -13.91
N THR A 369 -8.63 15.82 -13.48
CA THR A 369 -7.38 16.46 -13.95
C THR A 369 -6.17 15.53 -13.70
N SER A 370 -4.97 15.91 -14.15
CA SER A 370 -3.72 15.18 -13.85
C SER A 370 -3.30 15.24 -12.37
N LEU A 371 -3.99 16.04 -11.54
CA LEU A 371 -3.69 16.27 -10.13
C LEU A 371 -4.71 15.64 -9.18
N GLN A 372 -5.84 15.15 -9.68
CA GLN A 372 -6.92 14.62 -8.85
C GLN A 372 -7.54 13.38 -9.48
N SER A 373 -7.80 12.37 -8.65
CA SER A 373 -8.44 11.13 -9.06
C SER A 373 -9.29 10.61 -7.90
N TRP A 374 -10.41 9.98 -8.20
CA TRP A 374 -11.25 9.37 -7.18
C TRP A 374 -11.90 8.10 -7.71
N VAL A 375 -12.45 7.30 -6.82
CA VAL A 375 -13.30 6.17 -7.18
C VAL A 375 -14.40 6.03 -6.15
N GLU A 376 -15.56 5.57 -6.60
CA GLU A 376 -16.74 5.33 -5.77
C GLU A 376 -17.27 3.92 -6.00
N THR A 377 -17.91 3.36 -4.98
CA THR A 377 -18.66 2.10 -5.08
C THR A 377 -19.75 2.06 -4.03
N ASP A 378 -20.87 1.41 -4.35
CA ASP A 378 -21.94 1.10 -3.39
C ASP A 378 -21.68 -0.23 -2.66
N ALA A 379 -20.58 -0.91 -2.97
CA ALA A 379 -20.14 -2.11 -2.29
C ALA A 379 -18.62 -2.19 -2.12
N VAL A 380 -18.19 -2.44 -0.88
CA VAL A 380 -16.78 -2.65 -0.51
C VAL A 380 -16.62 -4.09 -0.07
N GLU A 381 -15.70 -4.83 -0.70
CA GLU A 381 -15.45 -6.26 -0.40
C GLU A 381 -16.72 -7.13 -0.42
N GLY A 382 -17.67 -6.81 -1.30
CA GLY A 382 -18.95 -7.52 -1.43
C GLY A 382 -19.99 -7.17 -0.37
N LYS A 383 -19.69 -6.26 0.57
CA LYS A 383 -20.65 -5.72 1.54
C LYS A 383 -21.32 -4.47 0.97
N PRO A 384 -22.63 -4.25 1.21
CA PRO A 384 -23.37 -3.08 0.73
C PRO A 384 -23.05 -1.83 1.56
N VAL A 385 -21.80 -1.39 1.47
CA VAL A 385 -21.23 -0.22 2.14
C VAL A 385 -20.72 0.70 1.05
N TYR A 386 -21.12 1.97 1.12
CA TYR A 386 -20.61 2.99 0.22
C TYR A 386 -19.13 3.25 0.53
N GLY A 387 -18.31 3.30 -0.51
CA GLY A 387 -16.89 3.58 -0.42
C GLY A 387 -16.49 4.68 -1.38
N VAL A 388 -15.64 5.60 -0.92
CA VAL A 388 -14.94 6.56 -1.77
C VAL A 388 -13.45 6.57 -1.45
N VAL A 389 -12.63 6.64 -2.50
CA VAL A 389 -11.21 6.96 -2.37
C VAL A 389 -10.93 8.16 -3.25
N TYR A 390 -10.26 9.17 -2.70
CA TYR A 390 -9.82 10.36 -3.41
C TYR A 390 -8.31 10.52 -3.21
N VAL A 391 -7.61 10.84 -4.29
CA VAL A 391 -6.19 11.13 -4.32
C VAL A 391 -6.00 12.47 -5.03
N GLY A 392 -5.47 13.44 -4.29
CA GLY A 392 -5.15 14.78 -4.78
C GLY A 392 -3.65 15.08 -4.64
N PHE A 393 -3.10 15.88 -5.55
CA PHE A 393 -1.72 16.35 -5.49
C PHE A 393 -1.70 17.86 -5.43
N TRP A 394 -1.16 18.42 -4.35
CA TRP A 394 -1.30 19.83 -4.00
C TRP A 394 0.05 20.53 -3.88
N ARG A 395 0.01 21.84 -4.03
CA ARG A 395 1.18 22.69 -3.82
C ARG A 395 1.34 23.04 -2.35
N SER A 396 2.55 22.90 -1.80
CA SER A 396 2.83 23.46 -0.48
C SER A 396 2.93 24.99 -0.57
N THR A 397 2.37 25.68 0.41
CA THR A 397 2.65 27.09 0.67
C THR A 397 3.84 27.20 1.64
N PRO A 398 4.74 28.19 1.46
CA PRO A 398 4.72 29.28 0.48
C PRO A 398 5.42 28.96 -0.86
N GLU A 399 6.03 27.79 -1.01
CA GLU A 399 6.95 27.50 -2.11
C GLU A 399 6.25 27.27 -3.47
N GLU A 400 4.93 27.06 -3.48
CA GLU A 400 4.10 26.74 -4.64
C GLU A 400 4.57 25.48 -5.42
N VAL A 401 5.39 24.65 -4.76
CA VAL A 401 5.88 23.40 -5.32
C VAL A 401 4.83 22.31 -5.13
N LEU A 402 4.50 21.61 -6.21
CA LEU A 402 3.64 20.43 -6.18
C LEU A 402 4.37 19.27 -5.50
N ASN A 403 4.28 19.20 -4.17
CA ASN A 403 5.03 18.24 -3.35
C ASN A 403 4.17 17.58 -2.25
N ARG A 404 2.84 17.73 -2.29
CA ARG A 404 1.94 17.04 -1.35
C ARG A 404 1.01 16.08 -2.07
N GLU A 405 0.86 14.89 -1.50
CA GLU A 405 -0.23 13.98 -1.80
C GLU A 405 -1.25 14.01 -0.66
N VAL A 406 -2.53 14.12 -1.01
CA VAL A 406 -3.66 14.03 -0.10
C VAL A 406 -4.47 12.80 -0.50
N VAL A 407 -4.57 11.84 0.41
CA VAL A 407 -5.40 10.65 0.23
C VAL A 407 -6.54 10.68 1.22
N LEU A 408 -7.74 10.48 0.71
CA LEU A 408 -8.94 10.30 1.49
C LEU A 408 -9.52 8.93 1.16
N ARG A 409 -9.71 8.08 2.16
CA ARG A 409 -10.36 6.77 1.99
C ARG A 409 -11.45 6.63 3.01
N MET A 410 -12.69 6.70 2.57
CA MET A 410 -13.86 6.72 3.45
C MET A 410 -14.86 5.64 3.07
N THR A 411 -15.54 5.13 4.08
CA THR A 411 -16.65 4.19 3.98
C THR A 411 -17.82 4.67 4.81
N ALA A 412 -19.04 4.37 4.39
CA ALA A 412 -20.24 4.65 5.15
C ALA A 412 -21.41 3.71 4.80
N PRO A 413 -22.36 3.49 5.72
CA PRO A 413 -23.67 2.96 5.37
C PRO A 413 -24.31 3.78 4.25
N ALA A 414 -25.17 3.15 3.45
CA ALA A 414 -25.84 3.81 2.32
C ALA A 414 -26.56 5.12 2.73
N ALA A 415 -27.13 5.17 3.94
CA ALA A 415 -27.79 6.37 4.47
C ALA A 415 -26.86 7.57 4.70
N ALA A 416 -25.56 7.33 4.93
CA ALA A 416 -24.54 8.34 5.19
C ALA A 416 -23.57 8.55 4.00
N ALA A 417 -23.83 7.92 2.86
CA ALA A 417 -23.00 8.03 1.65
C ALA A 417 -22.84 9.50 1.20
N ASN A 418 -23.92 10.28 1.25
CA ASN A 418 -23.90 11.70 0.87
C ASN A 418 -23.00 12.55 1.77
N ASP A 419 -22.90 12.21 3.06
CA ASP A 419 -22.10 12.98 4.00
C ASP A 419 -20.61 12.80 3.70
N VAL A 420 -20.19 11.55 3.47
CA VAL A 420 -18.83 11.24 3.02
C VAL A 420 -18.49 11.93 1.70
N LYS A 421 -19.42 11.94 0.73
CA LYS A 421 -19.23 12.67 -0.54
C LYS A 421 -19.04 14.17 -0.34
N LYS A 422 -19.83 14.80 0.54
CA LYS A 422 -19.69 16.22 0.87
C LYS A 422 -18.35 16.54 1.52
N VAL A 423 -17.88 15.70 2.45
CA VAL A 423 -16.54 15.85 3.06
C VAL A 423 -15.45 15.80 1.99
N ALA A 424 -15.46 14.75 1.16
CA ALA A 424 -14.51 14.60 0.07
C ALA A 424 -14.54 15.78 -0.91
N TYR A 425 -15.73 16.35 -1.17
CA TYR A 425 -15.88 17.55 -1.99
C TYR A 425 -15.21 18.79 -1.40
N THR A 426 -15.15 18.92 -0.07
CA THR A 426 -14.58 20.10 0.60
C THR A 426 -13.06 20.08 0.66
N ILE A 427 -12.46 18.89 0.53
CA ILE A 427 -11.01 18.70 0.50
C ILE A 427 -10.51 19.04 -0.91
N ARG A 428 -10.43 20.34 -1.19
CA ARG A 428 -9.93 20.91 -2.45
C ARG A 428 -8.68 21.72 -2.19
N ASP A 429 -7.81 21.74 -3.18
CA ASP A 429 -6.65 22.61 -3.16
C ASP A 429 -7.13 24.07 -3.14
N HIS A 430 -6.98 24.74 -2.00
CA HIS A 430 -7.34 26.15 -1.83
C HIS A 430 -6.61 27.07 -2.82
N THR A 431 -5.47 26.64 -3.41
CA THR A 431 -4.78 27.42 -4.45
C THR A 431 -5.51 27.43 -5.80
N TYR A 432 -6.53 26.59 -6.02
CA TYR A 432 -7.32 26.58 -7.25
C TYR A 432 -8.66 27.32 -7.16
N THR A 433 -8.98 27.92 -6.02
CA THR A 433 -10.26 28.64 -5.80
C THR A 433 -10.16 30.17 -5.84
N GLN A 434 -9.09 30.75 -6.39
CA GLN A 434 -9.04 32.19 -6.71
C GLN A 434 -9.21 32.48 -8.19
#